data_AF-A0A8S1J3X2-F1
#
_entry.id   AF-A0A8S1J3X2-F1
#
_cell.length_a   1.000
_cell.length_b   1.000
_cell.length_c   1.000
_cell.angle_alpha   90.00
_cell.angle_beta   90.00
_cell.angle_gamma   90.00
#
_symmetry.space_group_name_H-M   'P 1'
#
loop_
_entity.id
_entity.type
_entity.pdbx_description
1 polymer ?
#
loop_
_entity_poly.entity_id
_entity_poly.type
_entity_poly.pdbx_seq_one_letter_code
_entity_poly.pdbx_strand_id
1 'polypeptide(L)'
;MHIHVHATYVPVSSQVAERRKRRRDGFVGQPYGSGGLNYVLMLCNRVPPAVPPKHRARPPRIDLPEDRLIRAYYRKYPMARTVPIDLNSFEPPIARKFAWRQMELMKDGMSQDEAFAKVEAEMGLQLEALSAQRGVKSVLGIVQYEEERILVEAMKAQKLRPVQPAG
;
A
#
# COMPACT_ATOMS: atom_id res chain seq x y z
N MET A 1 52.11 -11.72 43.50
CA MET A 1 51.40 -10.42 43.40
C MET A 1 49.98 -10.68 42.91
N HIS A 2 49.01 -10.67 43.81
CA HIS A 2 47.59 -10.89 43.50
C HIS A 2 46.89 -9.52 43.50
N ILE A 3 46.28 -9.17 42.36
CA ILE A 3 45.47 -7.97 42.23
C ILE A 3 44.02 -8.39 42.48
N HIS A 4 43.50 -8.06 43.66
CA HIS A 4 42.08 -8.18 43.94
C HIS A 4 41.33 -7.03 43.26
N VAL A 5 40.59 -7.35 42.19
CA VAL A 5 39.65 -6.42 41.56
C VAL A 5 38.28 -6.69 42.16
N HIS A 6 37.86 -5.86 43.13
CA HIS A 6 36.47 -5.84 43.59
C HIS A 6 35.62 -5.12 42.53
N ALA A 7 34.97 -5.89 41.64
CA ALA A 7 33.92 -5.37 40.79
C ALA A 7 32.63 -5.29 41.62
N THR A 8 32.23 -4.08 42.03
CA THR A 8 30.91 -3.84 42.62
C THR A 8 29.85 -3.96 41.54
N TYR A 9 29.04 -5.01 41.63
CA TYR A 9 27.86 -5.21 40.79
C TYR A 9 26.80 -4.17 41.15
N VAL A 10 26.57 -3.20 40.27
CA VAL A 10 25.47 -2.23 40.39
C VAL A 10 24.30 -2.72 39.52
N PRO A 11 23.16 -3.10 40.10
CA PRO A 11 22.03 -3.64 39.33
C PRO A 11 21.42 -2.58 38.41
N VAL A 12 21.05 -2.98 37.19
CA VAL A 12 20.51 -2.12 36.11
C VAL A 12 19.28 -1.30 36.53
N SER A 13 18.57 -1.70 37.58
CA SER A 13 17.40 -0.99 38.12
C SER A 13 17.74 0.40 38.69
N SER A 14 18.95 0.61 39.22
CA SER A 14 19.38 1.93 39.73
C SER A 14 19.68 2.92 38.60
N GLN A 15 20.19 2.43 37.47
CA GLN A 15 20.49 3.27 36.29
C GLN A 15 19.21 3.79 35.60
N VAL A 16 18.13 3.01 35.61
CA VAL A 16 16.83 3.45 35.07
C VAL A 16 16.16 4.48 35.98
N ALA A 17 16.35 4.38 37.30
CA ALA A 17 15.85 5.34 38.27
C ALA A 17 16.56 6.70 38.16
N GLU A 18 17.89 6.71 37.99
CA GLU A 18 18.65 7.96 37.81
C GLU A 18 18.37 8.66 36.48
N ARG A 19 18.14 7.91 35.38
CA ARG A 19 17.72 8.50 34.10
C ARG A 19 16.35 9.19 34.18
N ARG A 20 15.44 8.70 35.03
CA ARG A 20 14.15 9.35 35.28
C ARG A 20 14.28 10.61 36.15
N LYS A 21 15.28 10.65 37.05
CA LYS A 21 15.56 11.82 37.88
C LYS A 21 16.17 12.97 37.07
N ARG A 22 17.11 12.68 36.16
CA ARG A 22 17.69 13.68 35.23
C ARG A 22 16.73 14.22 34.17
N ARG A 23 15.56 13.59 33.97
CA ARG A 23 14.47 14.15 33.15
C ARG A 23 13.52 15.03 33.96
N ARG A 24 13.52 14.93 35.28
CA ARG A 24 12.74 15.79 36.19
C ARG A 24 13.50 17.06 36.55
N ASP A 25 14.81 16.94 36.73
CA ASP A 25 15.69 18.08 36.95
C ASP A 25 16.31 18.44 35.60
N GLY A 26 15.73 19.44 34.94
CA GLY A 26 16.04 19.82 33.57
C GLY A 26 17.55 19.89 33.28
N PHE A 27 17.94 19.39 32.11
CA PHE A 27 19.22 19.72 31.50
C PHE A 27 19.25 21.23 31.25
N VAL A 28 19.80 21.99 32.22
CA VAL A 28 20.15 23.39 32.05
C VAL A 28 21.44 23.42 31.22
N GLY A 29 21.29 23.16 29.92
CA GLY A 29 22.27 23.61 28.95
C GLY A 29 22.31 25.14 29.03
N GLN A 30 23.48 25.70 29.32
CA GLN A 30 23.69 27.14 29.24
C GLN A 30 23.26 27.64 27.84
N PRO A 31 22.41 28.67 27.74
CA PRO A 31 22.02 29.18 26.44
C PRO A 31 23.20 29.93 25.82
N TYR A 32 23.76 29.37 24.76
CA TYR A 32 24.55 30.13 23.81
C TYR A 32 23.68 31.24 23.22
N GLY A 33 24.03 32.51 23.44
CA GLY A 33 23.60 33.67 22.65
C GLY A 33 22.13 34.10 22.78
N SER A 34 21.90 35.23 23.46
CA SER A 34 20.60 35.90 23.56
C SER A 34 20.19 36.58 22.23
N GLY A 35 19.73 35.80 21.25
CA GLY A 35 19.24 36.37 19.98
C GLY A 35 18.31 35.50 19.14
N GLY A 36 18.30 34.17 19.29
CA GLY A 36 17.59 33.28 18.36
C GLY A 36 16.22 32.76 18.80
N LEU A 37 15.90 32.78 20.10
CA LEU A 37 14.75 32.04 20.65
C LEU A 37 13.44 32.85 20.71
N ASN A 38 13.49 34.17 20.51
CA ASN A 38 12.30 35.02 20.58
C ASN A 38 11.42 34.97 19.32
N TYR A 39 12.00 34.66 18.15
CA TYR A 39 11.24 34.65 16.90
C TYR A 39 10.30 33.43 16.79
N VAL A 40 10.76 32.24 17.17
CA VAL A 40 9.97 31.01 17.07
C VAL A 40 8.79 31.03 18.03
N LEU A 41 8.99 31.47 19.27
CA LEU A 41 7.91 31.60 20.26
C LEU A 41 6.89 32.66 19.85
N MET A 42 7.33 33.79 19.28
CA MET A 42 6.44 34.83 18.75
C MET A 42 5.61 34.33 17.55
N LEU A 43 6.19 33.51 16.66
CA LEU A 43 5.50 32.90 15.53
C LEU A 43 4.47 31.85 15.98
N CYS A 44 4.82 30.98 16.94
CA CYS A 44 3.89 30.02 17.53
C CYS A 44 2.70 30.70 18.24
N ASN A 45 2.90 31.90 18.80
CA ASN A 45 1.82 32.65 19.44
C ASN A 45 0.96 33.45 18.44
N ARG A 46 1.51 33.85 17.29
CA ARG A 46 0.77 34.52 16.20
C ARG A 46 -0.07 33.54 15.38
N VAL A 47 0.47 32.35 15.11
CA VAL A 47 -0.19 31.28 14.37
C VAL A 47 0.02 29.99 15.14
N PRO A 48 -0.76 29.72 16.20
CA PRO A 48 -0.65 28.47 16.93
C PRO A 48 -0.92 27.30 15.97
N PRO A 49 -0.14 26.20 16.05
CA PRO A 49 -0.39 25.03 15.23
C PRO A 49 -1.79 24.50 15.55
N ALA A 50 -2.45 23.89 14.56
CA ALA A 50 -3.75 23.26 14.76
C ALA A 50 -3.68 22.31 15.97
N VAL A 51 -4.59 22.50 16.92
CA VAL A 51 -4.62 21.71 18.15
C VAL A 51 -4.74 20.23 17.77
N PRO A 52 -3.78 19.36 18.16
CA PRO A 52 -3.87 17.97 17.82
C PRO A 52 -5.14 17.38 18.46
N PRO A 53 -5.91 16.58 17.73
CA PRO A 53 -7.11 15.98 18.30
C PRO A 53 -6.71 15.14 19.52
N LYS A 54 -7.38 15.37 20.66
CA LYS A 54 -7.28 14.49 21.83
C LYS A 54 -7.49 13.06 21.36
N HIS A 55 -6.65 12.11 21.81
CA HIS A 55 -6.65 10.69 21.44
C HIS A 55 -8.05 10.21 21.00
N ARG A 56 -8.27 10.14 19.69
CA ARG A 56 -9.53 9.67 19.13
C ARG A 56 -9.47 8.16 18.94
N ALA A 57 -10.63 7.51 19.03
CA ALA A 57 -10.81 6.13 18.65
C ALA A 57 -10.37 5.89 17.19
N ARG A 58 -10.17 4.62 16.82
CA ARG A 58 -9.77 4.21 15.46
C ARG A 58 -10.67 4.91 14.41
N PRO A 59 -10.09 5.52 13.36
CA PRO A 59 -10.88 6.14 12.29
C PRO A 59 -11.86 5.14 11.64
N PRO A 60 -13.05 5.60 11.22
CA PRO A 60 -14.00 4.75 10.49
C PRO A 60 -13.41 4.32 9.14
N ARG A 61 -13.92 3.21 8.61
CA ARG A 61 -13.59 2.78 7.24
C ARG A 61 -14.27 3.72 6.24
N ILE A 62 -13.56 4.05 5.17
CA ILE A 62 -14.09 4.81 4.04
C ILE A 62 -14.65 3.80 3.05
N ASP A 63 -15.96 3.80 2.87
CA ASP A 63 -16.65 2.95 1.91
C ASP A 63 -17.19 3.83 0.77
N LEU A 64 -16.88 3.47 -0.46
CA LEU A 64 -17.40 4.13 -1.66
C LEU A 64 -18.62 3.40 -2.21
N PRO A 65 -19.56 4.09 -2.89
CA PRO A 65 -20.75 3.44 -3.46
C PRO A 65 -20.38 2.41 -4.53
N GLU A 66 -19.32 2.63 -5.31
CA GLU A 66 -18.85 1.69 -6.33
C GLU A 66 -18.19 0.41 -5.76
N ASP A 67 -17.76 0.41 -4.49
CA ASP A 67 -16.98 -0.70 -3.93
C ASP A 67 -17.74 -2.03 -3.93
N ARG A 68 -19.08 -1.98 -3.86
CA ARG A 68 -19.93 -3.17 -3.94
C ARG A 68 -19.95 -3.77 -5.35
N LEU A 69 -19.99 -2.90 -6.36
CA LEU A 69 -20.02 -3.29 -7.78
C LEU A 69 -18.65 -3.83 -8.22
N ILE A 70 -17.57 -3.18 -7.80
CA ILE A 70 -16.19 -3.65 -8.06
C ILE A 70 -15.97 -5.05 -7.44
N ARG A 71 -16.48 -5.29 -6.23
CA ARG A 71 -16.44 -6.62 -5.60
C ARG A 71 -17.26 -7.66 -6.35
N ALA A 72 -18.38 -7.28 -6.97
CA ALA A 72 -19.15 -8.19 -7.83
C ALA A 72 -18.38 -8.51 -9.13
N TYR A 73 -17.77 -7.48 -9.74
CA TYR A 73 -16.93 -7.64 -10.92
C TYR A 73 -15.77 -8.62 -10.70
N TYR A 74 -14.98 -8.47 -9.64
CA TYR A 74 -13.87 -9.39 -9.37
C TYR A 74 -14.30 -10.81 -9.00
N ARG A 75 -15.54 -10.99 -8.51
CA ARG A 75 -16.10 -12.34 -8.31
C ARG A 75 -16.39 -13.03 -9.64
N LYS A 76 -16.84 -12.27 -10.65
CA LYS A 76 -17.10 -12.80 -12.00
C LYS A 76 -15.81 -12.97 -12.81
N TYR A 77 -14.87 -12.03 -12.69
CA TYR A 77 -13.59 -12.03 -13.39
C TYR A 77 -12.43 -12.04 -12.40
N PRO A 78 -12.06 -13.22 -11.85
CA PRO A 78 -10.93 -13.31 -10.91
C PRO A 78 -9.60 -12.91 -11.57
N MET A 79 -9.44 -13.16 -12.88
CA MET A 79 -8.25 -12.78 -13.65
C MET A 79 -8.02 -11.26 -13.71
N ALA A 80 -9.08 -10.44 -13.58
CA ALA A 80 -8.92 -8.99 -13.61
C ALA A 80 -8.06 -8.44 -12.45
N ARG A 81 -7.80 -9.25 -11.41
CA ARG A 81 -6.90 -8.90 -10.30
C ARG A 81 -5.42 -8.95 -10.66
N THR A 82 -5.03 -9.71 -11.68
CA THR A 82 -3.63 -9.88 -12.08
C THR A 82 -3.21 -8.88 -13.15
N VAL A 83 -4.17 -8.13 -13.70
CA VAL A 83 -3.91 -7.08 -14.69
C VAL A 83 -3.03 -6.00 -14.05
N PRO A 84 -1.89 -5.66 -14.68
CA PRO A 84 -1.05 -4.56 -14.21
C PRO A 84 -1.83 -3.25 -14.16
N ILE A 85 -1.77 -2.56 -13.04
CA ILE A 85 -2.37 -1.23 -12.87
C ILE A 85 -1.24 -0.22 -12.83
N ASP A 86 -1.30 0.77 -13.73
CA ASP A 86 -0.42 1.92 -13.68
C ASP A 86 -0.90 2.88 -12.58
N LEU A 87 -0.13 2.96 -11.49
CA LEU A 87 -0.44 3.82 -10.34
C LEU A 87 -0.10 5.29 -10.60
N ASN A 88 0.68 5.59 -11.64
CA ASN A 88 1.02 6.97 -12.01
C ASN A 88 0.00 7.59 -12.97
N SER A 89 -0.85 6.77 -13.59
CA SER A 89 -1.89 7.26 -14.50
C SER A 89 -3.07 7.82 -13.72
N PHE A 90 -3.63 8.92 -14.24
CA PHE A 90 -4.92 9.45 -13.78
C PHE A 90 -6.10 8.62 -14.31
N GLU A 91 -5.86 7.72 -15.27
CA GLU A 91 -6.91 6.87 -15.77
C GLU A 91 -7.32 5.81 -14.75
N PRO A 92 -8.62 5.68 -14.47
CA PRO A 92 -9.10 4.67 -13.55
C PRO A 92 -8.92 3.26 -14.13
N PRO A 93 -8.67 2.24 -13.28
CA PRO A 93 -8.64 0.84 -13.71
C PRO A 93 -9.95 0.41 -14.37
N ILE A 94 -9.88 -0.60 -15.25
CA ILE A 94 -11.04 -1.13 -15.99
C ILE A 94 -12.19 -1.50 -15.03
N ALA A 95 -11.88 -2.12 -13.88
CA ALA A 95 -12.89 -2.48 -12.88
C ALA A 95 -13.66 -1.26 -12.35
N ARG A 96 -12.99 -0.11 -12.21
CA ARG A 96 -13.62 1.14 -11.76
C ARG A 96 -14.43 1.81 -12.86
N LYS A 97 -13.91 1.81 -14.10
CA LYS A 97 -14.65 2.25 -15.30
C LYS A 97 -15.96 1.46 -15.46
N PHE A 98 -15.89 0.14 -15.28
CA PHE A 98 -17.05 -0.77 -15.30
C PHE A 98 -18.08 -0.40 -14.23
N ALA A 99 -17.63 -0.22 -12.98
CA ALA A 99 -18.53 0.12 -11.88
C ALA A 99 -19.19 1.49 -12.07
N TRP A 100 -18.46 2.50 -12.56
CA TRP A 100 -19.04 3.81 -12.86
C TRP A 100 -20.08 3.74 -13.96
N ARG A 101 -19.79 3.02 -15.04
CA ARG A 101 -20.75 2.81 -16.13
C ARG A 101 -22.01 2.09 -15.64
N GLN A 102 -21.84 1.08 -14.78
CA GLN A 102 -22.97 0.38 -14.18
C GLN A 102 -23.80 1.31 -13.30
N MET A 103 -23.17 2.19 -12.50
CA MET A 103 -23.90 3.17 -11.69
C MET A 103 -24.67 4.19 -12.53
N GLU A 104 -24.14 4.61 -13.69
CA GLU A 104 -24.86 5.48 -14.61
C GLU A 104 -26.17 4.83 -15.07
N LEU A 105 -26.10 3.58 -15.53
CA LEU A 105 -27.30 2.84 -15.96
C LEU A 105 -28.29 2.60 -14.82
N MET A 106 -27.81 2.41 -13.60
CA MET A 106 -28.66 2.29 -12.41
C MET A 106 -29.34 3.62 -12.05
N LYS A 107 -28.70 4.77 -12.31
CA LYS A 107 -29.34 6.08 -12.12
C LYS A 107 -30.49 6.30 -13.09
N ASP A 108 -30.41 5.71 -14.29
CA ASP A 108 -31.48 5.72 -15.29
C ASP A 108 -32.65 4.77 -14.95
N GLY A 109 -32.59 4.08 -13.81
CA GLY A 109 -33.65 3.22 -13.28
C GLY A 109 -33.51 1.73 -13.62
N MET A 110 -32.38 1.29 -14.20
CA MET A 110 -32.15 -0.14 -14.45
C MET A 110 -31.84 -0.90 -13.16
N SER A 111 -32.25 -2.17 -13.13
CA SER A 111 -31.84 -3.07 -12.05
C SER A 111 -30.32 -3.34 -12.12
N GLN A 112 -29.73 -3.72 -10.98
CA GLN A 112 -28.28 -3.94 -10.89
C GLN A 112 -27.79 -5.01 -11.86
N ASP A 113 -28.57 -6.08 -12.05
CA ASP A 113 -28.20 -7.23 -12.89
C ASP A 113 -28.34 -6.90 -14.39
N GLU A 114 -29.40 -6.19 -14.77
CA GLU A 114 -29.57 -5.70 -16.16
C GLU A 114 -28.49 -4.68 -16.53
N ALA A 115 -28.20 -3.75 -15.61
CA ALA A 115 -27.10 -2.80 -15.78
C ALA A 115 -25.76 -3.54 -15.94
N PHE A 116 -25.51 -4.58 -15.14
CA PHE A 116 -24.29 -5.39 -15.25
C PHE A 116 -24.16 -6.04 -16.63
N ALA A 117 -25.22 -6.70 -17.13
CA ALA A 117 -25.22 -7.35 -18.44
C ALA A 117 -25.02 -6.35 -19.58
N LYS A 118 -25.63 -5.17 -19.48
CA LYS A 118 -25.46 -4.11 -20.48
C LYS A 118 -24.03 -3.56 -20.52
N VAL A 119 -23.41 -3.31 -19.37
CA VAL A 119 -22.00 -2.89 -19.32
C VAL A 119 -21.07 -4.00 -19.81
N GLU A 120 -21.37 -5.26 -19.51
CA GLU A 120 -20.62 -6.41 -20.03
C GLU A 120 -20.66 -6.46 -21.57
N ALA A 121 -21.81 -6.15 -22.18
CA ALA A 121 -21.92 -6.03 -23.63
C ALA A 121 -21.13 -4.84 -24.19
N GLU A 122 -21.20 -3.67 -23.53
CA GLU A 122 -20.48 -2.46 -23.96
C GLU A 122 -18.95 -2.60 -23.84
N MET A 123 -18.47 -3.26 -22.79
CA MET A 123 -17.04 -3.46 -22.51
C MET A 123 -16.55 -4.85 -22.94
N GLY A 124 -17.35 -5.59 -23.71
CA GLY A 124 -17.14 -6.99 -24.06
C GLY A 124 -15.75 -7.26 -24.65
N LEU A 125 -15.26 -6.39 -25.54
CA LEU A 125 -13.92 -6.52 -26.14
C LEU A 125 -12.79 -6.45 -25.09
N GLN A 126 -12.91 -5.56 -24.11
CA GLN A 126 -11.92 -5.41 -23.04
C GLN A 126 -12.01 -6.57 -22.03
N LEU A 127 -13.22 -7.06 -21.77
CA LEU A 127 -13.46 -8.22 -20.91
C LEU A 127 -13.06 -9.55 -21.57
N GLU A 128 -13.21 -9.67 -22.88
CA GLU A 128 -12.88 -10.87 -23.62
C GLU A 128 -11.37 -11.15 -23.55
N ALA A 129 -10.55 -10.09 -23.72
CA ALA A 129 -9.11 -10.14 -23.50
C ALA A 129 -8.75 -10.64 -22.08
N LEU A 130 -9.54 -10.27 -21.06
CA LEU A 130 -9.36 -10.72 -19.68
C LEU A 130 -9.87 -12.15 -19.45
N SER A 131 -10.85 -12.60 -20.22
CA SER A 131 -11.53 -13.88 -20.06
C SER A 131 -10.93 -15.02 -20.89
N ALA A 132 -10.11 -14.72 -21.90
CA ALA A 132 -9.41 -15.72 -22.70
C ALA A 132 -8.50 -16.65 -21.87
N GLN A 133 -8.16 -16.27 -20.63
CA GLN A 133 -7.39 -17.07 -19.67
C GLN A 133 -8.27 -17.91 -18.71
N ARG A 134 -9.50 -18.24 -19.12
CA ARG A 134 -10.58 -18.89 -18.32
C ARG A 134 -10.27 -20.27 -17.70
N GLY A 135 -9.08 -20.84 -17.90
CA GLY A 135 -8.73 -22.17 -17.41
C GLY A 135 -8.24 -22.24 -15.95
N VAL A 136 -7.84 -21.11 -15.37
CA VAL A 136 -7.08 -21.11 -14.11
C VAL A 136 -7.93 -20.61 -12.96
N LYS A 137 -8.28 -21.51 -12.04
CA LYS A 137 -9.28 -21.25 -10.97
C LYS A 137 -8.69 -20.61 -9.70
N SER A 138 -7.36 -20.59 -9.54
CA SER A 138 -6.69 -20.09 -8.33
C SER A 138 -5.55 -19.14 -8.68
N VAL A 139 -5.29 -18.16 -7.81
CA VAL A 139 -4.16 -17.22 -7.95
C VAL A 139 -2.84 -17.98 -8.10
N LEU A 140 -2.67 -19.06 -7.34
CA LEU A 140 -1.49 -19.93 -7.41
C LEU A 140 -1.33 -20.56 -8.79
N GLY A 141 -2.43 -21.02 -9.39
CA GLY A 141 -2.40 -21.55 -10.74
C GLY A 141 -2.04 -20.49 -11.78
N ILE A 142 -2.40 -19.21 -11.57
CA ILE A 142 -2.10 -18.14 -12.52
C ILE A 142 -0.60 -17.88 -12.51
N VAL A 143 -0.03 -17.76 -11.31
CA VAL A 143 1.41 -17.56 -11.13
C VAL A 143 2.18 -18.73 -11.74
N GLN A 144 1.77 -19.96 -11.46
CA GLN A 144 2.42 -21.15 -12.02
C GLN A 144 2.34 -21.19 -13.55
N TYR A 145 1.19 -20.83 -14.14
CA TYR A 145 1.03 -20.73 -15.58
C TYR A 145 1.96 -19.66 -16.19
N GLU A 146 2.07 -18.49 -15.57
CA GLU A 146 2.97 -17.43 -16.01
C GLU A 146 4.44 -17.86 -15.92
N GLU A 147 4.84 -18.50 -14.83
CA GLU A 147 6.19 -19.06 -14.64
C GLU A 147 6.54 -20.08 -15.73
N GLU A 148 5.64 -21.05 -16.00
CA GLU A 148 5.82 -22.05 -17.05
C GLU A 148 5.95 -21.39 -18.43
N ARG A 149 5.15 -20.36 -18.71
CA ARG A 149 5.21 -19.63 -19.99
C ARG A 149 6.56 -18.95 -20.20
N ILE A 150 7.04 -18.25 -19.18
CA ILE A 150 8.34 -17.55 -19.19
C ILE A 150 9.47 -18.56 -19.36
N LEU A 151 9.40 -19.70 -18.66
CA LEU A 151 10.39 -20.75 -18.74
C LEU A 151 10.47 -21.35 -20.16
N VAL A 152 9.33 -21.65 -20.78
CA VAL A 152 9.28 -22.18 -22.16
C VAL A 152 9.87 -21.17 -23.15
N GLU A 153 9.56 -19.89 -22.98
CA GLU A 153 10.13 -18.82 -23.81
C GLU A 153 11.65 -18.71 -23.65
N ALA A 154 12.16 -18.77 -22.42
CA ALA A 154 13.58 -18.78 -22.13
C ALA A 154 14.29 -20.02 -22.69
N MET A 155 13.70 -21.21 -22.57
CA MET A 155 14.25 -22.44 -23.14
C MET A 155 14.32 -22.37 -24.67
N LYS A 156 13.30 -21.83 -25.34
CA LYS A 156 13.31 -21.59 -26.79
C LYS A 156 14.41 -20.61 -27.17
N ALA A 157 14.52 -19.49 -26.45
CA ALA A 157 15.56 -18.50 -26.68
C ALA A 157 16.97 -19.09 -26.49
N GLN A 158 17.17 -19.98 -25.52
CA GLN A 158 18.44 -20.67 -25.29
C GLN A 158 18.77 -21.67 -26.40
N LYS A 159 17.77 -22.43 -26.86
CA LYS A 159 17.93 -23.40 -27.97
C LYS A 159 18.26 -22.72 -29.31
N LEU A 160 17.91 -21.44 -29.43
CA LEU A 160 18.22 -20.59 -30.60
C LEU A 160 19.52 -19.80 -30.46
N ARG A 161 20.24 -19.87 -29.33
CA ARG A 161 21.59 -19.29 -29.26
C ARG A 161 22.53 -20.19 -30.04
N PRO A 162 23.12 -19.75 -31.18
CA PRO A 162 24.21 -20.50 -31.78
C PRO A 162 25.32 -20.57 -30.75
N VAL A 163 25.85 -21.78 -30.52
CA VAL A 163 27.07 -21.98 -29.73
C VAL A 163 28.13 -21.13 -30.39
N GLN A 164 28.52 -20.01 -29.76
CA GLN A 164 29.68 -19.27 -30.23
C GLN A 164 30.89 -20.18 -30.00
N PRO A 165 31.64 -20.54 -31.05
CA PRO A 165 32.85 -21.32 -30.85
C PRO A 165 33.80 -20.51 -29.98
N ALA A 166 34.23 -21.09 -28.87
CA ALA A 166 35.28 -20.52 -28.03
C ALA A 166 36.53 -20.36 -28.89
N GLY A 167 36.98 -19.11 -29.06
CA GLY A 167 38.24 -18.76 -29.71
C GLY A 167 39.43 -19.01 -28.79
#